data_AF-A0A645JAH2-F1
#
_entry.id   AF-A0A645JAH2-F1
#
_cell.length_a   1.000
_cell.length_b   1.000
_cell.length_c   1.000
_cell.angle_alpha   90.00
_cell.angle_beta   90.00
_cell.angle_gamma   90.00
#
_symmetry.space_group_name_H-M   'P 1'
#
loop_
_entity.id
_entity.type
_entity.pdbx_description
1 polymer ?
#
loop_
_entity_poly.entity_id
_entity_poly.type
_entity_poly.pdbx_seq_one_letter_code
_entity_poly.pdbx_strand_id
1 'polypeptide(L)'
;MLRAHRLIAVADSGHRSNISMGILAGQDVMTVDSMSAKIQAQLRGLGAGFLPEPSVRSYVNAGHLVERAVQRPQRTVRLSYVWGRSTQRAPGKALQWWLEQLRSKATQRSLLENHHHF
;
A
#
# COMPACT_ATOMS: atom_id res chain seq x y z
N MET A 1 5.70 -10.56 18.81
CA MET A 1 5.17 -11.89 18.41
C MET A 1 4.16 -11.75 17.26
N LEU A 2 4.59 -11.46 16.03
CA LEU A 2 3.64 -11.37 14.90
C LEU A 2 3.22 -12.75 14.35
N ARG A 3 4.14 -13.72 14.37
CA ARG A 3 3.94 -15.06 13.81
C ARG A 3 2.81 -15.86 14.48
N ALA A 4 2.49 -15.55 15.73
CA ALA A 4 1.42 -16.22 16.49
C ALA A 4 0.00 -15.80 16.05
N HIS A 5 -0.13 -14.73 15.27
CA HIS A 5 -1.41 -14.22 14.80
C HIS A 5 -1.57 -14.46 13.30
N ARG A 6 -2.81 -14.62 12.83
CA ARG A 6 -3.13 -14.69 11.40
C ARG A 6 -2.67 -13.42 10.69
N LEU A 7 -1.99 -13.59 9.56
CA LEU A 7 -1.58 -12.50 8.68
C LEU A 7 -2.71 -12.19 7.68
N ILE A 8 -2.93 -10.91 7.41
CA ILE A 8 -3.82 -10.47 6.32
C ILE A 8 -2.97 -10.00 5.14
N ALA A 9 -3.09 -10.69 4.01
CA ALA A 9 -2.35 -10.40 2.78
C ALA A 9 -3.30 -9.93 1.68
N VAL A 10 -2.86 -8.98 0.84
CA VAL A 10 -3.61 -8.58 -0.37
C VAL A 10 -3.08 -9.40 -1.53
N ALA A 11 -3.95 -10.03 -2.31
CA ALA A 11 -3.55 -10.66 -3.56
C ALA A 11 -3.12 -9.59 -4.56
N ASP A 12 -1.96 -9.78 -5.21
CA ASP A 12 -1.57 -8.95 -6.35
C ASP A 12 -2.05 -9.57 -7.66
N SER A 13 -2.38 -8.73 -8.63
CA SER A 13 -2.75 -9.12 -9.99
C SER A 13 -1.52 -9.29 -10.91
N GLY A 14 -0.31 -9.10 -10.38
CA GLY A 14 0.95 -9.25 -11.11
C GLY A 14 1.18 -10.68 -11.60
N HIS A 15 1.21 -10.87 -12.93
CA HIS A 15 1.38 -12.19 -13.55
C HIS A 15 2.86 -12.62 -13.66
N ARG A 16 3.82 -11.70 -13.48
CA ARG A 16 5.25 -11.91 -13.80
C ARG A 16 6.18 -11.97 -12.59
N SER A 17 5.66 -11.81 -11.38
CA SER A 17 6.47 -11.80 -10.16
C SER A 17 5.78 -12.55 -9.02
N ASN A 18 6.42 -13.61 -8.51
CA ASN A 18 5.93 -14.37 -7.35
C ASN A 18 6.41 -13.77 -6.01
N ILE A 19 6.62 -12.45 -5.95
CA ILE A 19 7.19 -11.82 -4.76
C ILE A 19 6.09 -11.66 -3.71
N SER A 20 6.11 -12.52 -2.70
CA SER A 20 5.30 -12.37 -1.50
C SER A 20 6.00 -11.46 -0.49
N MET A 21 5.35 -10.37 -0.09
CA MET A 21 5.90 -9.41 0.86
C MET A 21 5.31 -9.59 2.26
N GLY A 22 6.18 -9.84 3.24
CA GLY A 22 5.78 -9.83 4.66
C GLY A 22 5.06 -11.09 5.12
N ILE A 23 5.02 -12.14 4.29
CA ILE A 23 4.50 -13.46 4.64
C ILE A 23 5.65 -14.27 5.25
N LEU A 24 5.43 -14.84 6.43
CA LEU A 24 6.34 -15.77 7.08
C LEU A 24 5.89 -17.20 6.77
N ALA A 25 6.83 -18.09 6.46
CA ALA A 25 6.52 -19.50 6.21
C ALA A 25 5.85 -20.14 7.43
N GLY A 26 4.75 -20.88 7.18
CA GLY A 26 3.98 -21.58 8.21
C GLY A 26 3.13 -20.68 9.11
N GLN A 27 2.95 -19.40 8.77
CA GLN A 27 1.97 -18.54 9.43
C GLN A 27 0.59 -18.72 8.76
N ASP A 28 -0.49 -18.67 9.54
CA ASP A 28 -1.85 -18.63 8.98
C ASP A 28 -2.06 -17.32 8.20
N VAL A 29 -2.61 -17.41 6.99
CA VAL A 29 -2.78 -16.27 6.08
C VAL A 29 -4.21 -16.21 5.57
N MET A 30 -4.86 -15.07 5.80
CA MET A 30 -6.10 -14.69 5.13
C MET A 30 -5.78 -13.75 3.98
N THR A 31 -6.07 -14.19 2.75
CA THR A 31 -5.90 -13.37 1.55
C THR A 31 -7.18 -12.58 1.29
N VAL A 32 -7.02 -11.29 0.98
CA VAL A 32 -8.11 -10.38 0.57
C VAL A 32 -7.78 -9.76 -0.78
N ASP A 33 -8.80 -9.20 -1.44
CA ASP A 33 -8.70 -8.67 -2.82
C ASP A 33 -8.21 -7.23 -2.92
N SER A 34 -8.19 -6.48 -1.82
CA SER A 34 -7.94 -5.05 -1.83
C SER A 34 -7.32 -4.54 -0.53
N MET A 35 -6.65 -3.38 -0.61
CA MET A 35 -6.12 -2.70 0.58
C MET A 35 -7.24 -2.28 1.54
N SER A 36 -8.40 -1.86 1.01
CA SER A 36 -9.56 -1.50 1.82
C SER A 36 -10.06 -2.70 2.63
N ALA A 37 -10.24 -3.87 1.99
CA ALA A 37 -10.62 -5.10 2.68
C ALA A 37 -9.60 -5.48 3.76
N LYS A 38 -8.30 -5.29 3.51
CA LYS A 38 -7.24 -5.55 4.49
C LYS A 38 -7.35 -4.64 5.71
N ILE A 39 -7.59 -3.34 5.52
CA ILE A 39 -7.79 -2.39 6.62
C ILE A 39 -9.01 -2.79 7.44
N GLN A 40 -10.15 -3.06 6.77
CA GLN A 40 -11.40 -3.44 7.43
C GLN A 40 -11.31 -4.74 8.22
N ALA A 41 -10.52 -5.70 7.74
CA ALA A 41 -10.29 -6.95 8.43
C ALA A 41 -9.41 -6.77 9.68
N GLN A 42 -8.39 -5.90 9.63
CA GLN A 42 -7.59 -5.57 10.82
C GLN A 42 -8.41 -4.80 11.86
N LEU A 43 -9.24 -3.84 11.43
CA LEU A 43 -10.16 -3.12 12.32
C LEU A 43 -11.14 -4.04 13.05
N ARG A 44 -11.51 -5.16 12.43
CA ARG A 44 -12.37 -6.20 13.02
C ARG A 44 -11.61 -7.24 13.84
N GLY A 45 -10.30 -7.08 14.03
CA GLY A 45 -9.48 -8.02 14.79
C GLY A 45 -9.26 -9.38 14.10
N LEU A 46 -9.50 -9.47 12.79
CA LEU A 46 -9.36 -10.73 12.05
C LEU A 46 -7.89 -11.14 11.82
N GLY A 47 -6.92 -10.29 12.14
CA GLY A 47 -5.52 -10.59 11.96
C GLY A 47 -4.68 -9.32 11.99
N ALA A 48 -3.40 -9.46 11.65
CA ALA A 48 -2.44 -8.36 11.60
C ALA A 48 -1.73 -8.29 10.24
N GLY A 49 -1.02 -7.19 9.99
CA GLY A 49 -0.17 -7.06 8.82
C GLY A 49 0.20 -5.61 8.54
N PHE A 50 1.12 -5.40 7.61
CA PHE A 50 1.56 -4.05 7.24
C PHE A 50 0.49 -3.30 6.44
N LEU A 51 0.30 -2.03 6.78
CA LEU A 51 -0.59 -1.07 6.11
C LEU A 51 0.20 0.20 5.78
N PRO A 52 -0.10 0.91 4.69
CA PRO A 52 0.46 2.24 4.44
C PRO A 52 0.00 3.19 5.54
N GLU A 53 0.95 3.82 6.25
CA GLU A 53 0.66 4.73 7.36
C GLU A 53 -0.36 5.83 7.01
N PRO A 54 -0.26 6.51 5.84
CA PRO A 54 -1.19 7.58 5.52
C PRO A 54 -2.64 7.11 5.35
N SER A 55 -2.86 5.83 4.99
CA SER A 55 -4.20 5.26 4.82
C SER A 55 -4.87 4.85 6.13
N VAL A 56 -4.12 4.79 7.24
CA VAL A 56 -4.64 4.34 8.53
C VAL A 56 -4.38 5.27 9.70
N ARG A 57 -3.74 6.41 9.46
CA ARG A 57 -3.40 7.42 10.48
C ARG A 57 -4.59 7.77 11.38
N SER A 58 -5.78 7.98 10.81
CA SER A 58 -6.99 8.30 11.59
C SER A 58 -7.40 7.16 12.54
N TYR A 59 -7.34 5.91 12.09
CA TYR A 59 -7.65 4.74 12.91
C TYR A 59 -6.62 4.50 14.02
N VAL A 60 -5.34 4.80 13.75
CA VAL A 60 -4.28 4.72 14.76
C VAL A 60 -4.47 5.81 15.82
N ASN A 61 -4.71 7.05 15.39
CA ASN A 61 -4.94 8.18 16.30
C ASN A 61 -6.19 7.99 17.17
N ALA A 62 -7.24 7.36 16.62
CA ALA A 62 -8.45 7.00 17.36
C ALA A 62 -8.28 5.76 18.27
N GLY A 63 -7.14 5.07 18.20
CA GLY A 63 -6.89 3.85 18.97
C GLY A 63 -7.59 2.59 18.44
N HIS A 64 -8.24 2.66 17.27
CA HIS A 64 -8.86 1.50 16.62
C HIS A 64 -7.81 0.52 16.06
N LEU A 65 -6.62 1.03 15.70
CA LEU A 65 -5.46 0.24 15.32
C LEU A 65 -4.28 0.60 16.22
N VAL A 66 -3.42 -0.37 16.49
CA VAL A 66 -2.21 -0.19 17.29
C VAL A 66 -1.00 -0.50 16.43
N GLU A 67 -0.12 0.48 16.23
CA GLU A 67 1.16 0.25 15.58
C GLU A 67 2.05 -0.67 16.44
N ARG A 68 2.66 -1.66 15.80
CA ARG A 68 3.55 -2.62 16.46
C ARG A 68 4.94 -2.54 15.88
N ALA A 69 5.92 -2.25 16.73
CA ALA A 69 7.33 -2.35 16.35
C ALA A 69 7.69 -3.79 15.97
N VAL A 70 8.39 -3.96 14.85
CA VAL A 70 8.84 -5.25 14.35
C VAL A 70 10.36 -5.26 14.24
N GLN A 71 10.97 -6.44 14.37
CA GLN A 71 12.43 -6.58 14.25
C GLN A 71 12.96 -6.24 12.86
N ARG A 72 12.11 -6.36 11.83
CA ARG A 72 12.48 -6.04 10.45
C ARG A 72 12.54 -4.51 10.28
N PRO A 73 13.57 -3.96 9.60
CA PRO A 73 13.64 -2.53 9.34
C PRO A 73 12.38 -2.02 8.62
N GLN A 74 11.99 -0.79 8.94
CA GLN A 74 10.93 -0.09 8.25
C GLN A 74 11.25 -0.03 6.75
N ARG A 75 10.28 -0.44 5.93
CA ARG A 75 10.42 -0.45 4.49
C ARG A 75 9.93 0.87 3.91
N THR A 76 10.84 1.64 3.35
CA THR A 76 10.49 2.78 2.51
C THR A 76 10.24 2.28 1.09
N VAL A 77 8.99 2.36 0.64
CA VAL A 77 8.62 1.98 -0.73
C VAL A 77 8.82 3.18 -1.64
N ARG A 78 9.57 3.01 -2.74
CA ARG A 78 9.68 4.02 -3.78
C ARG A 78 8.44 3.94 -4.68
N LEU A 79 7.63 5.00 -4.66
CA LEU A 79 6.54 5.16 -5.61
C LEU A 79 7.07 5.69 -6.94
N SER A 80 6.52 5.16 -8.03
CA SER A 80 6.92 5.50 -9.39
C SER A 80 5.67 5.61 -10.26
N TYR A 81 5.66 6.57 -11.19
CA TYR A 81 4.65 6.64 -12.24
C TYR A 81 5.13 5.82 -13.43
N VAL A 82 4.25 4.97 -13.96
CA VAL A 82 4.57 4.09 -15.10
C VAL A 82 3.50 4.30 -16.17
N TRP A 83 3.93 4.40 -17.42
CA TRP A 83 3.06 4.49 -18.59
C TRP A 83 3.64 3.60 -19.70
N GLY A 84 2.80 3.24 -20.68
CA GLY A 84 3.21 2.42 -21.81
C GLY A 84 4.35 3.06 -22.60
N ARG A 85 5.27 2.24 -23.13
CA ARG A 85 6.31 2.72 -24.05
C ARG A 85 5.62 3.15 -25.35
N SER A 86 5.70 4.44 -25.66
CA SER A 86 5.43 4.93 -27.02
C SER A 86 6.62 4.58 -27.92
N THR A 87 6.38 4.35 -29.21
CA THR A 87 7.45 4.28 -30.23
C THR A 87 8.16 5.64 -30.40
N GLN A 88 7.57 6.71 -29.87
CA GLN A 88 8.13 8.06 -29.88
C GLN A 88 9.11 8.26 -28.72
N ARG A 89 10.18 9.03 -28.98
CA ARG A 89 11.23 9.36 -28.00
C ARG A 89 10.73 10.22 -26.84
N ALA A 90 9.61 10.92 -27.02
CA ALA A 90 8.97 11.78 -26.02
C ALA A 90 7.48 11.40 -25.84
N PRO A 91 6.92 11.54 -24.62
CA PRO A 91 5.49 11.41 -24.41
C PRO A 91 4.72 12.49 -25.19
N GLY A 92 3.49 12.19 -25.63
CA GLY A 92 2.61 13.19 -26.25
C GLY A 92 2.28 14.34 -25.30
N LYS A 93 1.91 15.52 -25.83
CA LYS A 93 1.71 16.76 -25.07
C LYS A 93 0.79 16.62 -23.85
N ALA A 94 -0.29 15.84 -23.98
CA ALA A 94 -1.22 15.60 -22.88
C ALA A 94 -0.56 14.83 -21.72
N LEU A 95 0.16 13.73 -22.01
CA LEU A 95 0.89 12.97 -20.99
C LEU A 95 2.02 13.81 -20.38
N GLN A 96 2.72 14.60 -21.19
CA GLN A 96 3.76 15.50 -20.70
C GLN A 96 3.20 16.52 -19.69
N TRP A 97 2.10 17.21 -20.06
CA TRP A 97 1.39 18.12 -19.15
C TRP A 97 0.99 17.40 -17.86
N TRP A 98 0.50 16.15 -17.98
CA TRP A 98 0.04 15.43 -16.79
C TRP A 98 1.21 15.09 -15.85
N LEU A 99 2.33 14.61 -16.41
CA LEU A 99 3.55 14.33 -15.66
C LEU A 99 4.11 15.59 -14.99
N GLU A 100 3.94 16.76 -15.59
CA GLU A 100 4.34 18.03 -14.99
C GLU A 100 3.51 18.35 -13.74
N GLN A 101 2.19 18.19 -13.78
CA GLN A 101 1.36 18.37 -12.58
C GLN A 101 1.68 17.35 -11.49
N LEU A 102 1.97 16.09 -11.86
CA LEU A 102 2.37 15.03 -10.93
C LEU A 102 3.76 15.25 -10.31
N ARG A 103 4.59 16.13 -10.87
CA ARG A 103 5.86 16.55 -10.24
C ARG A 103 5.67 17.57 -9.12
N SER A 104 4.53 18.25 -9.07
CA SER A 104 4.24 19.20 -8.00
C SER A 104 4.18 18.48 -6.66
N LYS A 105 4.92 18.99 -5.66
CA LYS A 105 4.91 18.45 -4.29
C LYS A 105 3.50 18.45 -3.69
N ALA A 106 2.70 19.47 -4.01
CA ALA A 106 1.32 19.56 -3.54
C ALA A 106 0.47 18.40 -4.09
N THR A 107 0.56 18.12 -5.39
CA THR A 107 -0.13 17.00 -6.03
C THR A 107 0.33 15.66 -5.46
N GLN A 108 1.63 15.45 -5.34
CA GLN A 108 2.19 14.22 -4.77
C GLN A 108 1.70 13.99 -3.34
N ARG A 109 1.70 15.03 -2.52
CA ARG A 109 1.21 14.96 -1.14
C ARG A 109 -0.28 14.65 -1.09
N SER A 110 -1.09 15.30 -1.91
CA SER A 110 -2.53 15.04 -1.96
C SER A 110 -2.83 13.58 -2.35
N LEU A 111 -2.11 13.03 -3.33
CA LEU A 111 -2.25 11.62 -3.72
C LEU A 111 -1.86 10.63 -2.61
N LEU A 112 -1.03 11.06 -1.64
CA LEU A 112 -0.54 10.26 -0.52
C LEU A 112 -1.21 10.54 0.81
N GLU A 113 -2.05 11.56 0.93
CA GLU A 113 -2.70 11.90 2.21
C GLU A 113 -4.23 11.91 2.08
N ASN A 114 -4.78 12.14 0.90
CA ASN A 114 -6.22 12.35 0.69
C ASN A 114 -6.92 11.14 0.04
N HIS A 115 -6.63 9.92 0.48
CA HIS A 115 -7.31 8.70 0.00
C HIS A 115 -8.61 8.38 0.74
N HIS A 116 -8.96 9.16 1.76
CA HIS A 116 -10.24 9.02 2.44
C HIS A 116 -11.28 9.79 1.63
N HIS A 117 -11.91 9.11 0.68
CA HIS A 117 -13.22 9.53 0.20
C HIS A 117 -14.26 9.02 1.21
N PHE A 118 -15.13 9.94 1.61
CA PHE A 118 -16.23 9.81 2.57
C PHE A 118 -17.01 8.50 2.46
#